data_AF-A0A2D0HDG2-F1
#
_entry.id   AF-A0A2D0HDG2-F1
#
_cell.length_a   1.000
_cell.length_b   1.000
_cell.length_c   1.000
_cell.angle_alpha   90.00
_cell.angle_beta   90.00
_cell.angle_gamma   90.00
#
_symmetry.space_group_name_H-M   'P 1'
#
loop_
_entity.id
_entity.type
_entity.pdbx_description
1 polymer ?
#
loop_
_entity_poly.entity_id
_entity_poly.type
_entity_poly.pdbx_seq_one_letter_code
_entity_poly.pdbx_strand_id
1 'polypeptide(L)' 'MKNTSLKNANLQQANLSYANLEQADLEDTNLKGAIFYNTIMPDGSIKNDNL' A
#
# COMPACT_ATOMS: atom_id res chain seq x y z
N MET A 1 -4.44 -7.72 -0.09
CA MET A 1 -4.62 -7.63 1.37
C MET A 1 -5.86 -6.79 1.69
N LYS A 2 -7.00 -7.11 1.06
CA LYS A 2 -8.25 -6.40 1.34
C LYS A 2 -8.67 -6.69 2.79
N ASN A 3 -9.18 -5.69 3.51
CA ASN A 3 -9.61 -5.84 4.90
C ASN A 3 -8.53 -6.39 5.84
N THR A 4 -7.28 -5.98 5.66
CA THR A 4 -6.15 -6.41 6.50
C THR A 4 -5.64 -5.22 7.32
N SER A 5 -5.29 -5.45 8.59
CA SER A 5 -4.55 -4.45 9.36
C SER A 5 -3.05 -4.60 9.07
N LEU A 6 -2.45 -3.54 8.55
CA LEU A 6 -1.01 -3.37 8.37
C LEU A 6 -0.47 -2.31 9.33
N LYS A 7 -1.20 -2.04 10.41
CA LYS A 7 -0.84 -1.05 11.41
C LYS A 7 0.56 -1.34 11.96
N ASN A 8 1.41 -0.32 12.03
CA ASN A 8 2.83 -0.41 12.43
C ASN A 8 3.72 -1.32 11.56
N ALA A 9 3.25 -1.82 10.41
CA ALA A 9 4.07 -2.66 9.56
C ALA A 9 5.23 -1.87 8.93
N ASN A 10 6.41 -2.48 8.82
CA ASN A 10 7.51 -1.91 8.06
C ASN A 10 7.51 -2.46 6.63
N LEU A 11 7.04 -1.63 5.68
CA LEU A 11 7.00 -1.91 4.24
C LEU A 11 7.96 -1.00 3.47
N GLN A 12 9.03 -0.53 4.11
CA GLN A 12 10.06 0.26 3.48
C GLN A 12 10.63 -0.50 2.26
N GLN A 13 10.69 0.18 1.11
CA GLN A 13 11.17 -0.38 -0.16
C GLN A 13 10.39 -1.62 -0.66
N ALA A 14 9.21 -1.90 -0.11
CA ALA A 14 8.39 -3.02 -0.57
C ALA A 14 7.83 -2.75 -1.98
N ASN A 15 7.80 -3.79 -2.82
CA ASN A 15 7.08 -3.73 -4.08
C ASN A 15 5.60 -4.08 -3.83
N LEU A 16 4.73 -3.08 -3.92
CA LEU A 16 3.28 -3.20 -3.76
C LEU A 16 2.55 -3.10 -5.11
N SER A 17 3.27 -3.27 -6.22
CA SER A 17 2.68 -3.28 -7.55
C SER A 17 1.57 -4.32 -7.65
N TYR A 18 0.43 -3.93 -8.22
CA TYR A 18 -0.78 -4.74 -8.38
C TYR A 18 -1.42 -5.19 -7.06
N ALA A 19 -0.98 -4.68 -5.90
CA ALA A 19 -1.61 -5.01 -4.63
C ALA A 19 -3.00 -4.39 -4.54
N ASN A 20 -3.92 -5.12 -3.90
CA ASN A 20 -5.19 -4.57 -3.45
C ASN A 20 -5.11 -4.32 -1.93
N LEU A 21 -5.01 -3.04 -1.55
CA LEU A 21 -5.02 -2.53 -0.18
C LEU A 21 -6.36 -1.84 0.15
N GLU A 22 -7.40 -2.05 -0.64
CA GLU A 22 -8.74 -1.51 -0.37
C GLU A 22 -9.17 -1.90 1.06
N GLN A 23 -9.64 -0.92 1.83
CA GLN A 23 -10.04 -1.09 3.23
C GLN A 23 -8.91 -1.58 4.17
N ALA A 24 -7.64 -1.57 3.74
CA ALA A 24 -6.53 -1.88 4.63
C ALA A 24 -6.26 -0.73 5.60
N ASP A 25 -6.00 -1.05 6.87
CA ASP A 25 -5.55 -0.08 7.85
C ASP A 25 -4.03 0.08 7.73
N LEU A 26 -3.59 1.26 7.28
CA LEU A 26 -2.20 1.63 7.08
C LEU A 26 -1.69 2.64 8.14
N GLU A 27 -2.38 2.78 9.27
CA GLU A 27 -1.93 3.65 10.37
C GLU A 27 -0.52 3.27 10.81
N ASP A 28 0.38 4.25 10.92
CA ASP A 28 1.79 4.05 11.29
C ASP A 28 2.58 3.04 10.43
N THR A 29 2.09 2.67 9.24
CA THR A 29 2.85 1.83 8.31
C THR A 29 4.02 2.61 7.71
N ASN A 30 5.24 2.09 7.79
CA ASN A 30 6.38 2.68 7.10
C ASN A 30 6.36 2.27 5.61
N LEU A 31 5.89 3.16 4.74
CA LEU A 31 5.84 2.98 3.28
C LEU A 31 6.99 3.71 2.55
N LYS A 32 8.04 4.12 3.26
CA LYS A 32 9.13 4.91 2.66
C LYS A 32 9.78 4.15 1.51
N GLY A 33 9.72 4.73 0.30
CA GLY A 33 10.29 4.12 -0.90
C GLY A 33 9.58 2.85 -1.37
N ALA A 34 8.40 2.53 -0.82
CA ALA A 34 7.55 1.48 -1.39
C ALA A 34 7.17 1.85 -2.84
N ILE A 35 7.12 0.84 -3.70
CA ILE A 35 6.78 1.01 -5.12
C ILE A 35 5.31 0.68 -5.30
N PHE A 36 4.55 1.65 -5.78
CA PHE A 36 3.15 1.47 -6.15
C PHE A 36 3.02 1.48 -7.67
N TYR A 37 2.47 0.43 -8.27
CA TYR A 37 2.14 0.41 -9.70
C TYR A 37 0.85 -0.37 -9.86
N ASN A 38 -0.19 0.29 -10.37
CA ASN A 38 -1.54 -0.26 -10.44
C ASN A 38 -2.02 -0.83 -9.08
N THR A 39 -1.69 -0.14 -7.99
CA THR A 39 -2.04 -0.55 -6.62
C THR A 39 -3.36 0.09 -6.22
N ILE A 40 -4.31 -0.69 -5.68
CA ILE A 40 -5.55 -0.15 -5.11
C ILE A 40 -5.27 0.26 -3.66
N MET A 41 -5.45 1.53 -3.33
CA MET A 41 -5.23 2.13 -2.01
C MET A 41 -6.43 1.90 -1.06
N PRO A 42 -6.29 2.17 0.25
CA PRO A 42 -7.38 1.95 1.22
C PRO A 42 -8.70 2.63 0.90
N ASP A 43 -8.66 3.81 0.29
CA ASP A 43 -9.83 4.59 -0.15
C ASP A 43 -10.43 4.11 -1.49
N GLY A 44 -9.85 3.06 -2.08
CA GLY A 44 -10.25 2.52 -3.38
C GLY A 44 -9.62 3.24 -4.57
N SER A 45 -8.82 4.28 -4.37
CA SER A 45 -8.09 4.94 -5.46
C SER A 45 -6.97 4.05 -6.02
N ILE A 46 -6.65 4.22 -7.30
CA ILE A 46 -5.51 3.52 -7.92
C ILE A 46 -4.29 4.43 -7.85
N LYS A 47 -3.22 3.93 -7.24
CA LYS A 47 -1.91 4.59 -7.19
C LYS A 47 -0.95 3.97 -8.20
N ASN A 48 -0.38 4.84 -9.02
CA ASN A 48 0.74 4.55 -9.91
C ASN A 48 1.84 5.55 -9.58
N ASP A 49 2.95 5.06 -9.04
CA ASP A 49 4.18 5.82 -8.99
C ASP A 49 4.75 5.82 -10.40
N ASN A 50 4.97 7.02 -10.93
CA ASN A 50 5.76 7.18 -12.13
C ASN A 50 7.22 6.92 -11.76
N LEU A 51 7.87 5.99 -12.45
CA LEU A 51 9.31 5.74 -12.33
C LEU A 51 10.12 7.00 -12.67
#